data_AF-A0A8T4NEB1-F1
#
_entry.id   AF-A0A8T4NEB1-F1
#
_cell.length_a   1.000
_cell.length_b   1.000
_cell.length_c   1.000
_cell.angle_alpha   90.00
_cell.angle_beta   90.00
_cell.angle_gamma   90.00
#
_symmetry.space_group_name_H-M   'P 1'
#
loop_
_entity.id
_entity.type
_entity.pdbx_description
1 polymer ?
#
loop_
_entity_poly.entity_id
_entity_poly.type
_entity_poly.pdbx_seq_one_letter_code
_entity_poly.pdbx_strand_id
1 'polypeptide(L)'
;MAIGFIIALVVMAAVVLYLFQARRWHGPFINFLIVVLIIALIFSLVFVYLQTPVDFSSPQGFMKFTQAYFSWWGSLVKNTGGIVGYAVNQNWGVNNTAPTE
;
A
#
# COMPACT_ATOMS: atom_id res chain seq x y z
N MET A 1 -15.34 -5.24 19.88
CA MET A 1 -13.99 -5.81 20.02
C MET A 1 -13.87 -7.22 19.45
N ALA A 2 -14.76 -8.17 19.77
CA ALA A 2 -14.70 -9.55 19.24
C ALA A 2 -14.84 -9.68 17.71
N ILE A 3 -15.71 -8.89 17.07
CA ILE A 3 -15.95 -8.95 15.61
C ILE A 3 -14.70 -8.55 14.81
N GLY A 4 -13.99 -7.50 15.24
CA GLY A 4 -12.75 -7.09 14.58
C GLY A 4 -11.65 -8.15 14.67
N PHE A 5 -11.59 -8.87 15.78
CA PHE A 5 -10.68 -10.00 15.96
C PHE A 5 -11.03 -11.19 15.06
N ILE A 6 -12.33 -11.48 14.88
CA ILE A 6 -12.82 -12.52 13.97
C ILE A 6 -12.49 -12.16 12.51
N ILE A 7 -12.74 -10.91 12.09
CA ILE A 7 -12.41 -10.45 10.73
C ILE A 7 -10.91 -10.54 10.48
N ALA A 8 -10.08 -10.10 11.44
CA ALA A 8 -8.63 -10.22 11.33
C ALA A 8 -8.17 -11.68 11.19
N LEU A 9 -8.74 -12.60 11.98
CA LEU A 9 -8.46 -14.04 11.89
C LEU A 9 -8.88 -14.63 10.54
N VAL A 10 -10.05 -14.24 10.00
CA VAL A 10 -10.52 -14.71 8.69
C VAL A 10 -9.62 -14.21 7.57
N VAL A 11 -9.23 -12.94 7.60
CA VAL A 11 -8.28 -12.38 6.62
C VAL A 11 -6.94 -13.10 6.71
N MET A 12 -6.43 -13.32 7.92
CA MET A 12 -5.17 -14.04 8.12
C MET A 12 -5.24 -15.50 7.63
N ALA A 13 -6.34 -16.19 7.91
CA ALA A 13 -6.57 -17.54 7.42
C ALA A 13 -6.67 -17.60 5.89
N ALA A 14 -7.37 -16.63 5.26
CA ALA A 14 -7.47 -16.53 3.81
C ALA A 14 -6.09 -16.29 3.16
N VAL A 15 -5.25 -15.44 3.78
CA VAL A 15 -3.87 -15.21 3.34
C VAL A 15 -3.03 -16.48 3.45
N VAL A 16 -3.12 -17.20 4.56
CA VAL A 16 -2.37 -18.46 4.75
C VAL A 16 -2.83 -19.52 3.74
N LEU A 17 -4.13 -19.72 3.55
CA LEU A 17 -4.68 -20.66 2.58
C LEU A 17 -4.25 -20.31 1.16
N TYR A 18 -4.28 -19.03 0.80
CA TYR A 18 -3.79 -18.56 -0.48
C TYR A 18 -2.31 -18.87 -0.68
N LEU A 19 -1.44 -18.62 0.32
CA LEU A 19 -0.01 -18.92 0.22
C LEU A 19 0.27 -20.41 0.05
N PHE A 20 -0.48 -21.27 0.75
CA PHE A 20 -0.42 -22.72 0.57
C PHE A 20 -0.80 -23.13 -0.85
N GLN A 21 -1.83 -22.53 -1.42
CA GLN A 21 -2.29 -22.82 -2.77
C GLN A 21 -1.36 -22.23 -3.85
N ALA A 22 -0.86 -21.02 -3.63
CA ALA A 22 0.01 -20.30 -4.56
C ALA A 22 1.37 -20.98 -4.73
N ARG A 23 1.86 -21.72 -3.73
CA ARG A 23 3.05 -22.58 -3.86
C ARG A 23 2.97 -23.60 -5.00
N ARG A 24 1.77 -23.97 -5.43
CA ARG A 24 1.54 -24.94 -6.52
C ARG A 24 1.40 -24.30 -7.91
N TRP A 25 1.16 -22.98 -7.98
CA TRP A 25 0.82 -22.27 -9.22
C TRP A 25 1.84 -21.19 -9.60
N HIS A 26 2.55 -20.61 -8.63
CA HIS A 26 3.48 -19.49 -8.85
C HIS A 26 4.85 -19.76 -8.22
N GLY A 27 5.90 -19.20 -8.82
CA GLY A 27 7.27 -19.28 -8.30
C GLY A 27 7.45 -18.53 -6.97
N PRO A 28 8.55 -18.78 -6.24
CA PRO A 28 8.79 -18.24 -4.89
C PRO A 28 8.76 -16.70 -4.85
N PHE A 29 9.17 -16.03 -5.94
CA PHE A 29 9.15 -14.57 -6.06
C PHE A 29 7.74 -13.98 -6.02
N ILE A 30 6.76 -14.60 -6.69
CA ILE A 30 5.37 -14.12 -6.69
C ILE A 30 4.75 -14.26 -5.30
N ASN A 31 5.02 -15.38 -4.62
CA ASN A 31 4.57 -15.56 -3.24
C ASN A 31 5.15 -14.49 -2.30
N PHE A 32 6.45 -14.18 -2.45
CA PHE A 32 7.08 -13.09 -1.71
C PHE A 32 6.40 -11.74 -1.98
N LEU A 33 6.18 -11.38 -3.25
CA LEU A 33 5.50 -10.15 -3.64
C LEU A 33 4.11 -10.04 -3.01
N ILE A 34 3.35 -11.13 -3.00
CA ILE A 34 2.00 -11.16 -2.45
C ILE A 34 2.02 -10.95 -0.93
N VAL A 35 2.94 -11.61 -0.22
CA VAL A 35 3.11 -11.40 1.23
C VAL A 35 3.44 -9.94 1.51
N VAL A 36 4.38 -9.35 0.76
CA VAL A 36 4.75 -7.94 0.91
C VAL A 36 3.56 -7.02 0.66
N LEU A 37 2.78 -7.27 -0.40
CA LEU A 37 1.59 -6.47 -0.73
C LEU A 37 0.51 -6.57 0.34
N ILE A 38 0.30 -7.75 0.92
CA ILE A 38 -0.65 -7.94 2.02
C ILE A 38 -0.21 -7.19 3.26
N ILE A 39 1.08 -7.29 3.63
CA ILE A 39 1.62 -6.56 4.78
C ILE A 39 1.49 -5.06 4.55
N ALA A 40 1.85 -4.57 3.35
CA ALA A 40 1.71 -3.17 2.98
C ALA A 40 0.25 -2.69 3.06
N LEU A 41 -0.71 -3.51 2.62
CA LEU A 41 -2.14 -3.22 2.70
C LEU A 41 -2.63 -3.14 4.15
N ILE A 42 -2.21 -4.07 5.01
CA ILE A 42 -2.58 -4.05 6.43
C ILE A 42 -2.01 -2.79 7.09
N PHE A 43 -0.75 -2.48 6.82
CA PHE A 43 -0.09 -1.31 7.38
C PHE A 43 -0.77 -0.01 6.93
N SER A 44 -1.13 0.12 5.64
CA SER A 44 -1.83 1.30 5.13
C SER A 44 -3.21 1.48 5.77
N LEU A 45 -3.98 0.40 5.91
CA LEU A 45 -5.29 0.43 6.54
C LEU A 45 -5.20 0.84 8.02
N VAL A 46 -4.25 0.26 8.77
CA VAL A 46 -4.01 0.60 10.17
C VAL A 46 -3.59 2.06 10.32
N PHE A 47 -2.68 2.54 9.46
CA PHE A 47 -2.22 3.92 9.48
C PHE A 47 -3.38 4.92 9.30
N VAL A 48 -4.23 4.70 8.28
CA VAL A 48 -5.39 5.56 8.02
C VAL A 48 -6.41 5.46 9.15
N TYR A 49 -6.62 4.26 9.70
CA TYR A 49 -7.54 4.06 10.82
C TYR A 49 -7.13 4.85 12.06
N LEU A 50 -5.83 4.83 12.42
CA LEU A 50 -5.32 5.57 13.58
C LEU A 50 -5.44 7.09 13.43
N GLN A 51 -5.51 7.60 12.20
CA GLN A 51 -5.63 9.03 11.91
C GLN A 51 -7.08 9.50 11.69
N THR A 52 -8.02 8.57 11.55
CA THR A 52 -9.41 8.90 11.23
C THR A 52 -10.32 8.48 12.39
N PRO A 53 -10.92 9.43 13.14
CA PRO A 53 -11.91 9.08 14.16
C PRO A 53 -13.21 8.64 13.47
N VAL A 54 -13.34 7.34 13.23
CA VAL A 54 -14.52 6.72 12.61
C VAL A 54 -15.12 5.65 13.50
N ASP A 55 -16.44 5.67 13.60
CA ASP A 55 -17.21 4.61 14.24
C ASP A 55 -17.73 3.62 13.20
N PHE A 56 -17.10 2.45 13.13
CA PHE A 56 -17.46 1.37 12.22
C PHE A 56 -18.79 0.67 12.56
N SER A 57 -19.44 1.00 13.68
CA SER A 57 -20.78 0.50 13.98
C SER A 57 -21.85 1.14 13.08
N SER A 58 -21.52 2.25 12.41
CA SER A 58 -22.41 2.95 11.50
C SER A 58 -22.00 2.79 10.02
N PRO A 59 -22.96 2.66 9.09
CA PRO A 59 -22.69 2.71 7.65
C PRO A 59 -21.97 4.00 7.23
N GLN A 60 -22.26 5.11 7.91
CA GLN A 60 -21.62 6.40 7.68
C GLN A 60 -20.13 6.38 8.07
N GLY A 61 -19.76 5.71 9.14
CA GLY A 61 -18.35 5.55 9.54
C GLY A 61 -17.56 4.74 8.52
N PHE A 62 -18.14 3.67 7.97
CA PHE A 62 -17.50 2.89 6.90
C PHE A 62 -17.25 3.72 5.63
N MET A 63 -18.23 4.53 5.21
CA MET A 63 -18.07 5.43 4.06
C MET A 63 -16.99 6.49 4.29
N LYS A 64 -16.98 7.12 5.47
CA LYS A 64 -15.96 8.12 5.83
C LYS A 64 -14.56 7.52 5.85
N PHE A 65 -14.40 6.32 6.41
CA PHE A 65 -13.12 5.62 6.40
C PHE A 65 -12.65 5.31 4.98
N THR A 66 -13.54 4.78 4.13
CA THR A 66 -13.22 4.46 2.74
C THR A 66 -12.78 5.72 1.99
N GLN A 67 -13.49 6.83 2.16
CA GLN A 67 -13.11 8.11 1.57
C GLN A 67 -11.74 8.60 2.07
N ALA A 68 -11.47 8.49 3.38
CA ALA A 68 -10.19 8.84 3.96
C ALA A 68 -9.05 7.97 3.39
N TYR A 69 -9.28 6.67 3.25
CA TYR A 69 -8.31 5.74 2.69
C TYR A 69 -7.94 6.08 1.24
N PHE A 70 -8.93 6.33 0.37
CA PHE A 70 -8.66 6.75 -1.00
C PHE A 70 -8.06 8.16 -1.10
N SER A 71 -8.42 9.07 -0.19
CA SER A 71 -7.81 10.40 -0.12
C SER A 71 -6.32 10.32 0.24
N TRP A 72 -5.96 9.45 1.20
CA TRP A 72 -4.57 9.16 1.55
C TRP A 72 -3.79 8.59 0.36
N TRP A 73 -4.37 7.65 -0.39
CA TRP A 73 -3.78 7.16 -1.64
C TRP A 73 -3.55 8.29 -2.67
N GLY A 74 -4.53 9.19 -2.82
CA GLY A 74 -4.37 10.36 -3.68
C GLY A 74 -3.21 11.28 -3.25
N SER A 75 -3.00 11.42 -1.94
CA SER A 75 -1.83 12.15 -1.41
C SER A 75 -0.52 11.45 -1.74
N LEU A 76 -0.44 10.13 -1.58
CA LEU A 76 0.75 9.35 -1.95
C LEU A 76 1.13 9.52 -3.42
N VAL A 77 0.16 9.47 -4.33
CA VAL A 77 0.41 9.68 -5.76
C VAL A 77 0.95 11.09 -6.03
N LYS A 78 0.36 12.12 -5.39
CA LYS A 78 0.84 13.50 -5.52
C LYS A 78 2.27 13.67 -5.02
N ASN A 79 2.59 13.10 -3.85
CA ASN A 79 3.93 13.15 -3.28
C ASN A 79 4.95 12.41 -4.16
N THR A 80 4.58 11.23 -4.65
CA THR A 80 5.43 10.45 -5.57
C THR A 80 5.66 11.20 -6.87
N GLY A 81 4.62 11.81 -7.45
CA GLY A 81 4.73 12.67 -8.62
C GLY A 81 5.64 13.88 -8.38
N GLY A 82 5.62 14.46 -7.17
CA GLY A 82 6.55 15.50 -6.76
C GLY A 82 8.01 15.02 -6.73
N ILE A 83 8.27 13.84 -6.17
CA ILE A 83 9.61 13.26 -6.11
C ILE A 83 10.12 12.92 -7.52
N VAL A 84 9.29 12.29 -8.35
CA VAL A 84 9.64 11.95 -9.74
C VAL A 84 9.87 13.22 -10.55
N GLY A 85 8.98 14.21 -10.43
CA GLY A 85 9.14 15.50 -11.11
C GLY A 85 10.40 16.25 -10.67
N TYR A 86 10.73 16.21 -9.38
CA TYR A 86 11.99 16.76 -8.87
C TYR A 86 13.19 16.02 -9.45
N ALA A 87 13.17 14.69 -9.45
CA ALA A 87 14.25 13.86 -9.97
C ALA A 87 14.48 14.08 -11.47
N VAL A 88 13.41 14.14 -12.28
CA VAL A 88 13.53 14.42 -13.73
C VAL A 88 14.10 15.81 -13.99
N ASN A 89 13.74 16.81 -13.18
CA ASN A 89 14.25 18.17 -13.30
C ASN A 89 15.65 18.37 -12.71
N GLN A 90 16.26 17.35 -12.10
CA GLN A 90 17.66 17.43 -11.70
C GLN A 90 18.58 17.38 -12.92
N ASN A 91 19.62 18.22 -12.92
CA ASN A 91 20.69 18.12 -13.90
C ASN A 91 21.53 16.88 -13.60
N TRP A 92 21.27 15.79 -14.33
CA TRP A 92 21.99 14.52 -14.17
C TRP A 92 23.43 14.54 -14.71
N GLY A 93 23.95 15.68 -15.17
CA GLY A 93 25.38 15.87 -15.43
C GLY A 93 25.96 15.01 -16.56
N VAL A 94 25.13 14.44 -17.45
CA VAL A 94 25.61 13.54 -18.52
C VAL A 94 26.22 14.31 -19.71
N ASN A 95 26.19 15.65 -19.72
CA ASN A 95 26.63 16.46 -20.87
C ASN A 95 27.94 17.24 -20.62
N ASN A 96 28.91 16.64 -19.93
CA ASN A 96 30.26 17.21 -19.72
C ASN A 96 31.35 16.47 -20.52
N THR A 97 31.02 15.91 -21.69
CA THR A 97 32.04 15.69 -22.73
C THR A 97 32.16 16.96 -23.54
N ALA A 98 32.84 17.97 -22.98
CA ALA A 98 33.51 18.95 -23.82
C ALA A 98 34.60 18.17 -24.59
N PRO A 99 34.58 18.13 -25.94
CA PRO A 99 35.80 17.82 -26.65
C PRO A 99 36.75 18.97 -26.35
N THR A 100 37.81 18.68 -25.60
CA THR A 100 39.02 19.48 -25.67
C THR A 100 39.48 19.48 -27.12
N GLU A 101 39.39 20.62 -27.80
CA GLU A 101 40.36 21.18 -28.75
C GLU A 101 39.86 22.50 -29.34
#